data_AF-A0A846Z167-F1
#
_entry.id   AF-A0A846Z167-F1
#
_cell.length_a   1.000
_cell.length_b   1.000
_cell.length_c   1.000
_cell.angle_alpha   90.00
_cell.angle_beta   90.00
_cell.angle_gamma   90.00
#
_symmetry.space_group_name_H-M   'P 1'
#
loop_
_entity.id
_entity.type
_entity.pdbx_description
1 polymer ?
#
loop_
_entity_poly.entity_id
_entity_poly.type
_entity_poly.pdbx_seq_one_letter_code
_entity_poly.pdbx_strand_id
1 'polypeptide(L)'
;MAVSESEAPEALTPQERANVAWYISSFSPDHGGNCVEAGPLADGTERVAVRHSHHPDAEAIIYTRAEWEAFLAGVRNGEFNFFD
;
A
#
# COMPACT_ATOMS: atom_id res chain seq x y z
N MET A 1 -28.30 17.73 -13.57
CA MET A 1 -27.74 16.53 -12.89
C MET A 1 -26.31 16.45 -13.36
N ALA A 2 -25.37 16.94 -12.55
CA ALA A 2 -23.95 16.79 -12.86
C ALA A 2 -23.58 15.32 -12.64
N VAL A 3 -23.00 14.70 -13.65
CA VAL A 3 -22.39 13.39 -13.52
C VAL A 3 -21.24 13.53 -12.53
N SER A 4 -21.32 12.81 -11.42
CA SER A 4 -20.22 12.67 -10.47
C SER A 4 -19.16 11.86 -11.20
N GLU A 5 -18.18 12.54 -11.78
CA GLU A 5 -16.95 11.89 -12.22
C GLU A 5 -16.34 11.29 -10.96
N SER A 6 -16.39 9.96 -10.88
CA SER A 6 -15.69 9.18 -9.88
C SER A 6 -14.20 9.50 -9.99
N GLU A 7 -13.71 10.36 -9.10
CA GLU A 7 -12.29 10.69 -8.97
C GLU A 7 -11.52 9.38 -8.81
N ALA A 8 -10.68 9.05 -9.80
CA ALA A 8 -9.64 8.06 -9.61
C ALA A 8 -8.81 8.50 -8.39
N PRO A 9 -8.38 7.59 -7.51
CA PRO A 9 -7.55 7.97 -6.37
C PRO A 9 -6.31 8.70 -6.91
N GLU A 10 -6.19 9.98 -6.59
CA GLU A 10 -5.12 10.83 -7.09
C GLU A 10 -3.78 10.28 -6.59
N ALA A 11 -2.84 10.06 -7.52
CA ALA A 11 -1.53 9.52 -7.21
C ALA A 11 -0.82 10.43 -6.18
N LEU A 12 -0.11 9.83 -5.22
CA LEU A 12 0.58 10.61 -4.18
C LEU A 12 1.59 11.59 -4.79
N THR A 13 1.52 12.84 -4.35
CA THR A 13 2.56 13.83 -4.65
C THR A 13 3.90 13.38 -4.05
N PRO A 14 5.05 13.90 -4.53
CA PRO A 14 6.35 13.62 -3.92
C PRO A 14 6.41 13.90 -2.42
N GLN A 15 5.68 14.93 -1.96
CA GLN A 15 5.65 15.35 -0.57
C GLN A 15 4.84 14.38 0.30
N GLU A 16 3.70 13.91 -0.18
CA GLU A 16 2.94 12.86 0.49
C GLU A 16 3.72 11.54 0.54
N ARG A 17 4.43 11.17 -0.54
CA ARG A 17 5.29 9.97 -0.55
C ARG A 17 6.43 10.03 0.47
N ALA A 18 6.99 11.23 0.69
CA ALA A 18 8.01 11.43 1.73
C ALA A 18 7.44 11.29 3.15
N ASN A 19 6.12 11.46 3.32
CA ASN A 19 5.41 11.33 4.60
C ASN A 19 4.80 9.94 4.83
N VAL A 20 5.17 8.94 4.02
CA VAL A 20 4.81 7.54 4.26
C VAL A 20 5.87 6.89 5.14
N ALA A 21 5.43 6.25 6.23
CA ALA A 21 6.31 5.44 7.07
C ALA A 21 6.50 4.06 6.43
N TRP A 22 7.44 3.94 5.49
CA TRP A 22 7.68 2.69 4.75
C TRP A 22 8.27 1.59 5.63
N TYR A 23 7.72 0.37 5.52
CA TYR A 23 8.23 -0.84 6.16
C TYR A 23 8.44 -1.95 5.13
N ILE A 24 9.56 -2.65 5.26
CA ILE A 24 9.80 -3.94 4.60
C ILE A 24 9.55 -5.07 5.61
N SER A 25 8.97 -6.18 5.14
CA SER A 25 8.70 -7.33 6.00
C SER A 25 9.99 -7.98 6.49
N SER A 26 10.03 -8.41 7.75
CA SER A 26 11.12 -9.25 8.27
C SER A 26 11.18 -10.64 7.62
N PHE A 27 10.11 -11.05 6.94
CA PHE A 27 10.06 -12.25 6.11
C PHE A 27 10.62 -12.04 4.70
N SER A 28 11.14 -10.85 4.39
CA SER A 28 11.92 -10.57 3.19
C SER A 28 13.41 -10.69 3.52
N PRO A 29 14.04 -11.88 3.45
CA PRO A 29 15.45 -12.04 3.76
C PRO A 29 16.30 -11.18 2.82
N ASP A 30 17.36 -10.59 3.37
CA ASP A 30 18.28 -9.71 2.64
C ASP A 30 18.70 -10.38 1.31
N HIS A 31 18.44 -9.70 0.19
CA HIS A 31 18.78 -10.10 -1.18
C HIS A 31 17.85 -11.13 -1.87
N GLY A 32 16.69 -11.46 -1.28
CA GLY A 32 15.74 -12.43 -1.86
C GLY A 32 14.77 -11.90 -2.94
N GLY A 33 14.76 -10.59 -3.25
CA GLY A 33 13.88 -10.00 -4.28
C GLY A 33 12.39 -9.87 -3.90
N ASN A 34 12.00 -10.23 -2.68
CA ASN A 34 10.62 -10.17 -2.17
C ASN A 34 10.28 -8.76 -1.64
N CYS A 35 10.34 -7.80 -2.56
CA CYS A 35 10.59 -6.38 -2.33
C CYS A 35 9.31 -5.53 -2.35
N VAL A 36 8.32 -5.87 -1.53
CA VAL A 36 7.14 -5.02 -1.29
C VAL A 36 7.38 -4.20 -0.03
N GLU A 37 7.16 -2.90 -0.12
CA GLU A 37 7.10 -2.00 1.02
C GLU A 37 5.66 -1.54 1.23
N ALA A 38 5.24 -1.44 2.47
CA ALA A 38 3.96 -0.87 2.84
C ALA A 38 4.11 0.11 4.01
N GLY A 39 3.27 1.14 4.07
CA GLY A 39 3.37 2.14 5.13
C GLY A 39 2.13 3.02 5.27
N PRO A 40 1.75 3.42 6.50
CA PRO A 40 0.70 4.42 6.69
C PRO A 40 1.16 5.80 6.24
N LEU A 41 0.23 6.60 5.72
CA LEU A 41 0.44 8.01 5.42
C LEU A 41 0.35 8.82 6.73
N ALA A 42 1.35 9.68 6.99
CA ALA A 42 1.36 10.59 8.14
C ALA A 42 0.57 11.89 7.88
N ASP A 43 -0.60 11.78 7.24
CA ASP A 43 -1.49 12.90 6.88
C ASP A 43 -2.81 12.92 7.68
N GLY A 44 -2.99 11.97 8.60
CA GLY A 44 -4.21 11.82 9.42
C GLY A 44 -5.33 11.03 8.75
N THR A 45 -5.15 10.55 7.52
CA THR A 45 -6.18 9.77 6.79
C THR A 45 -6.16 8.27 7.11
N GLU A 46 -5.11 7.78 7.76
CA GLU A 46 -4.88 6.35 8.04
C GLU A 46 -4.85 5.45 6.78
N ARG A 47 -4.69 6.06 5.60
CA ARG A 47 -4.46 5.33 4.34
C ARG A 47 -3.11 4.59 4.40
N VAL A 48 -3.02 3.50 3.66
CA VAL A 48 -1.80 2.71 3.53
C VAL A 48 -1.33 2.71 2.08
N ALA A 49 -0.07 3.07 1.86
CA ALA A 49 0.58 2.96 0.57
C ALA A 49 1.34 1.64 0.46
N VAL A 50 1.35 1.05 -0.75
CA VAL A 50 2.12 -0.13 -1.10
C VAL A 50 2.93 0.15 -2.36
N ARG A 51 4.22 -0.19 -2.37
CA ARG A 51 5.10 -0.04 -3.55
C ARG A 51 6.12 -1.17 -3.68
N HIS A 52 6.79 -1.19 -4.83
CA HIS A 52 7.94 -2.04 -5.07
C HIS A 52 9.23 -1.34 -4.59
N SER A 53 10.01 -1.97 -3.72
CA SER A 53 11.19 -1.35 -3.10
C SER A 53 12.32 -1.03 -4.08
N HIS A 54 12.46 -1.80 -5.18
CA HIS A 54 13.40 -1.47 -6.27
C HIS A 54 12.94 -0.30 -7.17
N HIS A 55 11.70 0.13 -7.04
CA HIS A 55 11.13 1.23 -7.82
C HIS A 55 10.48 2.26 -6.89
N PRO A 56 11.24 2.85 -5.94
CA PRO A 56 10.67 3.70 -4.89
C PRO A 56 10.02 4.98 -5.43
N ASP A 57 10.44 5.42 -6.62
CA ASP A 57 9.92 6.61 -7.32
C ASP A 57 8.75 6.32 -8.26
N ALA A 58 8.44 5.04 -8.50
CA ALA A 58 7.25 4.65 -9.25
C ALA A 58 5.97 4.94 -8.44
N GLU A 59 4.83 4.75 -9.09
CA GLU A 59 3.53 4.93 -8.46
C GLU A 59 3.29 3.89 -7.35
N ALA A 60 2.76 4.36 -6.23
CA ALA A 60 2.34 3.50 -5.12
C ALA A 60 0.83 3.27 -5.19
N ILE A 61 0.39 2.07 -4.85
CA ILE A 61 -1.04 1.76 -4.72
C ILE A 61 -1.49 2.21 -3.33
N ILE A 62 -2.57 2.98 -3.27
CA ILE A 62 -3.09 3.55 -2.02
C ILE A 62 -4.39 2.85 -1.66
N TYR A 63 -4.43 2.32 -0.44
CA TYR A 63 -5.61 1.72 0.15
C TYR A 63 -6.16 2.63 1.25
N THR A 64 -7.49 2.75 1.29
CA THR A 64 -8.18 3.28 2.46
C THR A 64 -7.94 2.36 3.67
N ARG A 65 -8.17 2.89 4.87
CA ARG A 65 -8.14 2.09 6.10
C ARG A 65 -9.03 0.84 5.99
N ALA A 66 -10.25 1.00 5.49
CA ALA A 66 -11.22 -0.10 5.39
C ALA A 66 -10.75 -1.20 4.42
N GLU A 67 -10.20 -0.82 3.26
CA GLU A 67 -9.64 -1.79 2.31
C GLU A 67 -8.44 -2.53 2.90
N TRP A 68 -7.56 -1.82 3.61
CA TRP A 68 -6.41 -2.43 4.25
C TRP A 68 -6.82 -3.39 5.38
N GLU A 69 -7.80 -3.02 6.21
CA GLU A 69 -8.35 -3.89 7.26
C GLU A 69 -8.99 -5.15 6.68
N ALA A 70 -9.76 -5.01 5.58
CA ALA A 70 -10.36 -6.13 4.86
C ALA A 70 -9.29 -7.05 4.26
N PHE A 71 -8.25 -6.50 3.62
CA PHE A 71 -7.13 -7.26 3.08
C PHE A 71 -6.43 -8.08 4.18
N LEU A 72 -6.10 -7.46 5.32
CA LEU A 72 -5.48 -8.17 6.43
C LEU A 72 -6.39 -9.25 7.05
N ALA A 73 -7.71 -9.06 7.04
CA ALA A 73 -8.65 -10.09 7.46
C ALA A 73 -8.58 -11.31 6.54
N GLY A 74 -8.58 -11.11 5.22
CA GLY A 74 -8.41 -12.18 4.23
C GLY A 74 -7.06 -12.91 4.36
N VAL A 75 -5.95 -12.17 4.56
CA VAL A 75 -4.63 -12.77 4.81
C VAL A 75 -4.66 -13.68 6.05
N ARG A 76 -5.25 -13.21 7.16
CA ARG A 76 -5.36 -14.02 8.39
C ARG A 76 -6.26 -15.24 8.23
N ASN A 77 -7.25 -15.18 7.35
CA ASN A 77 -8.12 -16.30 7.00
C ASN A 77 -7.46 -17.29 6.01
N GLY A 78 -6.27 -16.98 5.50
CA GLY A 78 -5.58 -17.79 4.50
C GLY A 78 -6.16 -17.67 3.08
N GLU A 79 -7.00 -16.66 2.81
CA GLU A 79 -7.67 -16.48 1.51
C GLU A 79 -6.69 -16.23 0.35
N PHE A 80 -5.49 -15.74 0.67
CA PHE A 80 -4.45 -15.39 -0.30
C PHE A 80 -3.24 -16.32 -0.27
N ASN A 81 -3.35 -17.48 0.39
CA ASN A 81 -2.32 -18.50 0.40
C ASN A 81 -2.37 -19.35 -0.87
N PHE A 82 -2.13 -18.73 -2.03
CA PHE A 82 -2.31 -19.38 -3.34
C PHE A 82 -1.39 -20.58 -3.63
N PHE A 83 -0.42 -20.83 -2.75
CA PHE A 83 0.61 -21.86 -2.92
C PHE A 83 0.69 -22.84 -1.73
N ASP A 84 -0.24 -22.75 -0.78
CA ASP A 84 -0.41 -23.74 0.29
C ASP A 84 -1.18 -24.98 -0.19
#